data_AF-A0A194W310-F1
#
_entry.id   AF-A0A194W310-F1
#
_cell.length_a   1.000
_cell.length_b   1.000
_cell.length_c   1.000
_cell.angle_alpha   90.00
_cell.angle_beta   90.00
_cell.angle_gamma   90.00
#
_symmetry.space_group_name_H-M   'P 1'
#
loop_
_entity.id
_entity.type
_entity.pdbx_description
1 polymer ?
#
loop_
_entity_poly.entity_id
_entity_poly.type
_entity_poly.pdbx_seq_one_letter_code
_entity_poly.pdbx_strand_id
1 'polypeptide(L)'
;MLLAMKFWAALHLIVAVAASETLIAYRVIGPELAKLYEQNGNTVVMDPASGSSDQLGPGVYTSPKAGDWYPTQGKYVCALYADTTQWNLANKAWVPEKVTANFETPSGDDQGCIPAWWMGKGPEFGRSKYLTQVGGAGFTTDNTILLSQIDMGSQPRTKLQMLIPKGLVGGKNTLGIRTECVKFDASAGNNGADSFASINKGEIDWSSWLNVKGTVQSAEPET
;
A
#
# COMPACT_ATOMS: atom_id res chain seq x y z
N MET A 1 -18.24 48.29 -51.72
CA MET A 1 -18.26 46.85 -51.38
C MET A 1 -17.11 46.58 -50.42
N LEU A 2 -17.36 46.56 -49.11
CA LEU A 2 -16.37 46.15 -48.11
C LEU A 2 -16.64 44.69 -47.72
N LEU A 3 -15.66 43.82 -47.99
CA LEU A 3 -15.66 42.43 -47.54
C LEU A 3 -15.47 42.37 -46.02
N ALA A 4 -16.47 41.86 -45.30
CA ALA A 4 -16.32 41.52 -43.89
C ALA A 4 -15.63 40.15 -43.76
N MET A 5 -14.35 40.16 -43.39
CA MET A 5 -13.58 38.97 -43.02
C MET A 5 -14.04 38.48 -41.65
N LYS A 6 -14.65 37.29 -41.59
CA LYS A 6 -15.02 36.62 -40.33
C LYS A 6 -13.77 35.94 -39.75
N PHE A 7 -13.24 36.48 -38.67
CA PHE A 7 -12.27 35.80 -37.82
C PHE A 7 -13.00 34.74 -36.97
N TRP A 8 -12.65 33.47 -37.18
CA TRP A 8 -13.01 32.38 -36.26
C TRP A 8 -11.88 32.23 -35.24
N ALA A 9 -12.13 32.65 -34.01
CA ALA A 9 -11.26 32.33 -32.88
C ALA A 9 -11.68 30.96 -32.32
N ALA A 10 -10.86 29.93 -32.56
CA ALA A 10 -11.02 28.62 -31.93
C ALA A 10 -10.53 28.71 -30.49
N LEU A 11 -11.46 28.87 -29.55
CA LEU A 11 -11.19 28.84 -28.12
C LEU A 11 -10.86 27.40 -27.71
N HIS A 12 -9.58 27.10 -27.49
CA HIS A 12 -9.15 25.83 -26.91
C HIS A 12 -9.44 25.87 -25.40
N LEU A 13 -10.54 25.25 -25.00
CA LEU A 13 -10.86 25.04 -23.60
C LEU A 13 -9.90 23.99 -23.02
N ILE A 14 -8.86 24.43 -22.31
CA ILE A 14 -8.03 23.54 -21.50
C ILE A 14 -8.87 23.17 -20.27
N VAL A 15 -9.48 21.99 -20.29
CA VAL A 15 -10.06 21.38 -19.09
C VAL A 15 -8.91 20.85 -18.26
N ALA A 16 -8.56 21.56 -17.18
CA ALA A 16 -7.72 21.00 -16.14
C ALA A 16 -8.54 19.92 -15.42
N VAL A 17 -8.35 18.66 -15.80
CA VAL A 17 -8.83 17.54 -14.98
C VAL A 17 -7.99 17.60 -13.70
N ALA A 18 -8.63 17.98 -12.59
CA ALA A 18 -7.99 17.85 -11.29
C ALA A 18 -7.57 16.39 -11.12
N ALA A 19 -6.28 16.15 -10.87
CA ALA A 19 -5.79 14.81 -10.60
C ALA A 19 -6.58 14.26 -9.41
N SER A 20 -7.34 13.18 -9.63
CA SER A 20 -8.07 12.51 -8.57
C SER A 20 -7.10 11.64 -7.80
N GLU A 21 -7.10 11.77 -6.49
CA GLU A 21 -6.23 11.00 -5.62
C GLU A 21 -7.06 10.22 -4.60
N THR A 22 -6.61 9.01 -4.30
CA THR A 22 -7.19 8.14 -3.29
C THR A 22 -6.20 7.97 -2.16
N LEU A 23 -6.65 8.12 -0.91
CA LEU A 23 -5.87 7.70 0.25
C LEU A 23 -5.79 6.18 0.25
N ILE A 24 -4.57 5.64 0.15
CA ILE A 24 -4.36 4.19 0.00
C ILE A 24 -3.81 3.55 1.27
N ALA A 25 -3.04 4.27 2.07
CA ALA A 25 -2.43 3.69 3.26
C ALA A 25 -1.86 4.72 4.22
N TYR A 26 -1.43 4.22 5.36
CA TYR A 26 -0.56 4.90 6.31
C TYR A 26 0.73 4.11 6.51
N ARG A 27 1.80 4.78 6.94
CA ARG A 27 2.98 4.08 7.48
C ARG A 27 3.73 4.95 8.47
N VAL A 28 4.50 4.30 9.33
CA VAL A 28 5.44 4.97 10.23
C VAL A 28 6.87 4.75 9.75
N ILE A 29 7.66 5.81 9.70
CA ILE A 29 9.03 5.81 9.17
C ILE A 29 9.99 6.57 10.06
N GLY A 30 11.28 6.27 9.91
CA GLY A 30 12.36 7.03 10.53
C GLY A 30 12.59 8.40 9.85
N PRO A 31 13.27 9.32 10.53
CA PRO A 31 13.55 10.68 10.02
C PRO A 31 14.38 10.67 8.73
N GLU A 32 15.30 9.71 8.58
CA GLU A 32 16.15 9.58 7.40
C GLU A 32 15.32 9.23 6.15
N LEU A 33 14.37 8.31 6.29
CA LEU A 33 13.47 7.93 5.19
C LEU A 33 12.46 9.05 4.89
N ALA A 34 11.98 9.77 5.90
CA ALA A 34 11.12 10.95 5.70
C ALA A 34 11.84 12.03 4.88
N LYS A 35 13.10 12.32 5.20
CA LYS A 35 13.94 13.23 4.40
C LYS A 35 14.14 12.73 2.97
N LEU A 36 14.32 11.42 2.78
CA LEU A 36 14.41 10.85 1.43
C LEU A 36 13.11 11.03 0.65
N TYR A 37 11.93 10.93 1.29
CA TYR A 37 10.65 11.18 0.63
C TYR A 37 10.57 12.62 0.14
N GLU A 38 10.87 13.58 1.02
CA GLU A 38 10.90 15.02 0.69
C GLU A 38 11.84 15.31 -0.48
N GLN A 39 13.06 14.77 -0.44
CA GLN A 39 14.06 14.95 -1.50
C GLN A 39 13.64 14.35 -2.86
N ASN A 40 12.72 13.39 -2.86
CA ASN A 40 12.18 12.76 -4.06
C ASN A 40 10.78 13.33 -4.43
N GLY A 41 10.46 14.55 -3.97
CA GLY A 41 9.20 15.22 -4.32
C GLY A 41 8.01 14.70 -3.53
N ASN A 42 8.22 14.34 -2.25
CA ASN A 42 7.22 13.76 -1.35
C ASN A 42 6.63 12.44 -1.88
N THR A 43 7.45 11.59 -2.51
CA THR A 43 7.03 10.25 -2.96
C THR A 43 7.64 9.15 -2.12
N VAL A 44 7.02 7.97 -2.18
CA VAL A 44 7.54 6.77 -1.56
C VAL A 44 8.78 6.28 -2.34
N VAL A 45 9.90 6.19 -1.64
CA VAL A 45 11.09 5.46 -2.10
C VAL A 45 11.33 4.21 -1.25
N MET A 46 12.15 3.30 -1.78
CA MET A 46 12.63 2.17 -0.99
C MET A 46 13.51 2.64 0.14
N ASP A 47 13.33 2.02 1.30
CA ASP A 47 14.20 2.24 2.44
C ASP A 47 15.56 1.56 2.19
N PRO A 48 16.67 2.32 2.05
CA PRO A 48 17.98 1.75 1.81
C PRO A 48 18.49 0.89 2.99
N ALA A 49 17.95 1.10 4.20
CA ALA A 49 18.25 0.29 5.38
C ALA A 49 17.31 -0.93 5.53
N SER A 50 16.31 -1.07 4.66
CA SER A 50 15.40 -2.22 4.72
C SER A 50 16.05 -3.51 4.20
N GLY A 51 16.65 -4.27 5.12
CA GLY A 51 16.85 -5.70 4.95
C GLY A 51 15.55 -6.43 5.27
N SER A 52 14.51 -6.30 4.43
CA SER A 52 13.21 -6.88 4.75
C SER A 52 13.29 -8.41 4.81
N SER A 53 13.14 -8.94 6.03
CA SER A 53 12.92 -10.34 6.34
C SER A 53 11.43 -10.63 6.55
N ASP A 54 10.54 -9.76 6.06
CA ASP A 54 9.14 -9.71 6.48
C ASP A 54 8.24 -10.73 5.75
N GLN A 55 7.07 -11.02 6.32
CA GLN A 55 6.13 -12.07 5.86
C GLN A 55 5.78 -11.95 4.37
N LEU A 56 5.57 -10.73 3.88
CA LEU A 56 5.22 -10.47 2.48
C LEU A 56 6.44 -10.21 1.57
N GLY A 57 7.66 -10.39 2.06
CA GLY A 57 8.88 -10.21 1.27
C GLY A 57 9.28 -8.74 1.03
N PRO A 58 10.20 -8.46 0.11
CA PRO A 58 10.78 -7.13 -0.02
C PRO A 58 9.82 -6.10 -0.63
N GLY A 59 9.54 -5.01 0.08
CA GLY A 59 8.71 -3.92 -0.44
C GLY A 59 8.50 -2.78 0.56
N VAL A 60 7.52 -1.94 0.26
CA VAL A 60 7.07 -0.85 1.15
C VAL A 60 5.85 -1.32 1.93
N TYR A 61 6.03 -1.43 3.24
CA TYR A 61 5.00 -1.86 4.18
C TYR A 61 4.16 -0.70 4.71
N THR A 62 2.85 -0.91 4.74
CA THR A 62 1.86 0.09 5.14
C THR A 62 0.70 -0.56 5.92
N SER A 63 -0.10 0.27 6.58
CA SER A 63 -1.27 -0.09 7.38
C SER A 63 -2.52 0.68 6.94
N PRO A 64 -3.73 0.19 7.24
CA PRO A 64 -4.97 0.89 6.91
C PRO A 64 -5.27 2.05 7.88
N LYS A 65 -4.63 2.10 9.05
CA LYS A 65 -4.83 3.13 10.09
C LYS A 65 -3.58 3.99 10.30
N ALA A 66 -3.79 5.28 10.55
CA ALA A 66 -2.74 6.19 10.96
C ALA A 66 -2.20 5.79 12.35
N GLY A 67 -0.88 5.60 12.46
CA GLY A 67 -0.26 5.20 13.72
C GLY A 67 -0.53 3.75 14.15
N ASP A 68 -1.07 2.90 13.27
CA ASP A 68 -1.33 1.47 13.54
C ASP A 68 -0.08 0.74 14.04
N TRP A 69 1.04 1.05 13.39
CA TRP A 69 2.37 0.81 13.93
C TRP A 69 2.75 1.99 14.80
N TYR A 70 2.56 1.87 16.11
CA TYR A 70 2.66 3.02 17.00
C TYR A 70 4.05 3.71 16.91
N PRO A 71 4.10 5.02 16.59
CA PRO A 71 5.35 5.74 16.42
C PRO A 71 6.03 6.01 17.76
N THR A 72 7.36 6.05 17.75
CA THR A 72 8.17 6.57 18.86
C THR A 72 8.58 8.01 18.58
N GLN A 73 8.99 8.74 19.61
CA GLN A 73 9.42 10.14 19.48
C GLN A 73 10.37 10.35 18.29
N GLY A 74 10.07 11.36 17.47
CA GLY A 74 10.91 11.73 16.32
C GLY A 74 10.74 10.88 15.07
N LYS A 75 9.94 9.80 15.10
CA LYS A 75 9.45 9.12 13.89
C LYS A 75 8.39 9.98 13.19
N TYR A 76 8.06 9.62 11.96
CA TYR A 76 7.04 10.28 11.15
C TYR A 76 5.89 9.33 10.89
N VAL A 77 4.66 9.84 10.98
CA VAL A 77 3.46 9.16 10.47
C VAL A 77 3.15 9.76 9.11
N CYS A 78 2.97 8.92 8.10
CA CYS A 78 2.73 9.35 6.73
C CYS A 78 1.40 8.80 6.22
N ALA A 79 0.59 9.66 5.62
CA ALA A 79 -0.53 9.30 4.76
C ALA A 79 -0.02 9.16 3.32
N LEU A 80 -0.40 8.08 2.64
CA LEU A 80 -0.02 7.78 1.26
C LEU A 80 -1.24 7.92 0.37
N TYR A 81 -1.11 8.72 -0.68
CA TYR A 81 -2.14 8.89 -1.70
C TYR A 81 -1.60 8.40 -3.03
N ALA A 82 -2.47 7.86 -3.88
CA ALA A 82 -2.12 7.46 -5.25
C ALA A 82 -3.09 8.10 -6.24
N ASP A 83 -2.66 8.19 -7.51
CA ASP A 83 -3.57 8.53 -8.61
C ASP A 83 -4.70 7.49 -8.65
N THR A 84 -5.95 7.95 -8.56
CA THR A 84 -7.11 7.07 -8.45
C THR A 84 -7.25 6.13 -9.66
N THR A 85 -6.89 6.61 -10.86
CA THR A 85 -7.01 5.82 -12.08
C THR A 85 -5.96 4.72 -12.10
N GLN A 86 -4.70 5.06 -11.85
CA GLN A 86 -3.60 4.09 -11.78
C GLN A 86 -3.83 3.09 -10.63
N TRP A 87 -4.31 3.56 -9.48
CA TRP A 87 -4.63 2.72 -8.35
C TRP A 87 -5.70 1.68 -8.70
N ASN A 88 -6.81 2.10 -9.33
CA ASN A 88 -7.88 1.19 -9.70
C ASN A 88 -7.43 0.13 -10.73
N LEU A 89 -6.49 0.47 -11.61
CA LEU A 89 -5.92 -0.45 -12.60
C LEU A 89 -4.86 -1.39 -12.03
N ALA A 90 -4.19 -1.03 -10.93
CA ALA A 90 -3.10 -1.81 -10.36
C ALA A 90 -3.54 -3.22 -9.94
N ASN A 91 -2.65 -4.20 -10.11
CA ASN A 91 -2.85 -5.55 -9.58
C ASN A 91 -2.81 -5.51 -8.05
N LYS A 92 -3.86 -6.01 -7.41
CA LYS A 92 -3.98 -6.12 -5.96
C LYS A 92 -4.47 -7.51 -5.60
N ALA A 93 -3.88 -8.13 -4.58
CA ALA A 93 -4.34 -9.44 -4.12
C ALA A 93 -4.22 -9.58 -2.61
N TRP A 94 -5.26 -10.17 -2.01
CA TRP A 94 -5.19 -10.73 -0.66
C TRP A 94 -4.36 -12.01 -0.70
N VAL A 95 -3.29 -12.06 0.09
CA VAL A 95 -2.37 -13.19 0.17
C VAL A 95 -2.50 -13.82 1.56
N PRO A 96 -2.93 -15.08 1.68
CA PRO A 96 -2.92 -15.80 2.96
C PRO A 96 -1.50 -16.17 3.38
N GLU A 97 -1.32 -16.54 4.64
CA GLU A 97 -0.06 -17.10 5.15
C GLU A 97 0.40 -18.32 4.34
N LYS A 98 -0.58 -19.15 3.96
CA LYS A 98 -0.41 -20.45 3.34
C LYS A 98 -1.56 -20.74 2.39
N VAL A 99 -1.33 -21.66 1.46
CA VAL A 99 -2.28 -22.09 0.42
C VAL A 99 -2.33 -23.61 0.36
N THR A 100 -3.43 -24.16 -0.16
CA THR A 100 -3.54 -25.61 -0.40
C THR A 100 -2.58 -26.06 -1.51
N ALA A 101 -2.45 -27.37 -1.73
CA ALA A 101 -1.67 -27.91 -2.85
C ALA A 101 -2.17 -27.44 -4.24
N ASN A 102 -3.43 -27.01 -4.33
CA ASN A 102 -4.03 -26.43 -5.54
C ASN A 102 -3.94 -24.89 -5.59
N PHE A 103 -3.19 -24.28 -4.67
CA PHE A 103 -3.02 -22.83 -4.54
C PHE A 103 -4.32 -22.08 -4.25
N GLU A 104 -5.18 -22.68 -3.42
CA GLU A 104 -6.40 -22.04 -2.91
C GLU A 104 -6.18 -21.53 -1.48
N THR A 105 -6.97 -20.54 -1.05
CA THR A 105 -7.01 -20.12 0.36
C THR A 105 -7.53 -21.28 1.20
N PRO A 106 -6.79 -21.77 2.22
CA PRO A 106 -7.24 -22.89 3.04
C PRO A 106 -8.47 -22.51 3.88
N SER A 107 -9.39 -23.45 4.07
CA SER A 107 -10.60 -23.30 4.89
C SER A 107 -10.63 -24.19 6.14
N GLY A 108 -9.57 -24.98 6.37
CA GLY A 108 -9.50 -26.03 7.39
C GLY A 108 -8.10 -26.18 7.99
N ASP A 109 -7.72 -27.41 8.34
CA ASP A 109 -6.42 -27.69 8.95
C ASP A 109 -5.22 -27.39 8.02
N ASP A 110 -4.06 -27.24 8.65
CA ASP A 110 -2.82 -26.82 7.99
C ASP A 110 -2.12 -27.94 7.22
N GLN A 111 -2.70 -29.15 7.20
CA GLN A 111 -1.96 -30.33 6.76
C GLN A 111 -1.79 -30.34 5.24
N GLY A 112 -0.54 -30.31 4.80
CA GLY A 112 -0.20 -30.26 3.37
C GLY A 112 -0.30 -28.87 2.73
N CYS A 113 -0.54 -27.82 3.52
CA CYS A 113 -0.49 -26.45 3.03
C CYS A 113 0.94 -26.01 2.67
N ILE A 114 1.05 -25.20 1.63
CA ILE A 114 2.28 -24.60 1.13
C ILE A 114 2.34 -23.15 1.65
N PRO A 115 3.46 -22.71 2.25
CA PRO A 115 3.61 -21.32 2.67
C PRO A 115 3.54 -20.35 1.47
N ALA A 116 2.81 -19.26 1.64
CA ALA A 116 2.76 -18.12 0.72
C ALA A 116 3.44 -16.88 1.32
N TRP A 117 3.75 -16.89 2.62
CA TRP A 117 4.63 -15.92 3.30
C TRP A 117 6.10 -16.39 3.34
N TRP A 118 7.00 -15.44 3.63
CA TRP A 118 8.45 -15.58 3.83
C TRP A 118 9.23 -16.01 2.59
N MET A 119 9.93 -15.09 1.92
CA MET A 119 10.68 -15.39 0.69
C MET A 119 11.83 -16.39 0.94
N GLY A 120 11.58 -17.67 0.69
CA GLY A 120 12.56 -18.76 0.68
C GLY A 120 12.36 -19.65 -0.55
N LYS A 121 13.18 -20.71 -0.70
CA LYS A 121 13.13 -21.58 -1.90
C LYS A 121 11.78 -22.28 -2.17
N GLY A 122 10.90 -22.34 -1.17
CA GLY A 122 9.54 -22.89 -1.27
C GLY A 122 8.41 -21.84 -1.31
N PRO A 123 8.47 -20.75 -0.51
CA PRO A 123 7.35 -19.81 -0.48
C PRO A 123 7.30 -18.77 -1.62
N GLU A 124 8.42 -18.48 -2.28
CA GLU A 124 8.40 -17.72 -3.54
C GLU A 124 7.56 -18.45 -4.60
N PHE A 125 7.66 -19.79 -4.62
CA PHE A 125 6.84 -20.63 -5.48
C PHE A 125 5.36 -20.60 -5.08
N GLY A 126 5.03 -20.80 -3.79
CA GLY A 126 3.66 -20.79 -3.30
C GLY A 126 2.92 -19.49 -3.63
N ARG A 127 3.56 -18.34 -3.35
CA ARG A 127 2.98 -17.03 -3.65
C ARG A 127 2.84 -16.77 -5.13
N SER A 128 3.89 -17.00 -5.93
CA SER A 128 3.84 -16.75 -7.38
C SER A 128 2.73 -17.54 -8.05
N LYS A 129 2.58 -18.82 -7.67
CA LYS A 129 1.50 -19.69 -8.17
C LYS A 129 0.12 -19.22 -7.72
N TYR A 130 -0.02 -18.87 -6.45
CA TYR A 130 -1.27 -18.31 -5.92
C TYR A 130 -1.69 -17.02 -6.66
N LEU A 131 -0.76 -16.07 -6.84
CA LEU A 131 -1.04 -14.82 -7.56
C LEU A 131 -1.49 -15.09 -9.00
N THR A 132 -0.81 -16.02 -9.68
CA THR A 132 -1.19 -16.45 -11.03
C THR A 132 -2.58 -17.08 -11.04
N GLN A 133 -2.92 -17.88 -10.02
CA GLN A 133 -4.22 -18.54 -9.89
C GLN A 133 -5.36 -17.53 -9.71
N VAL A 134 -5.19 -16.53 -8.83
CA VAL A 134 -6.28 -15.59 -8.49
C VAL A 134 -6.41 -14.41 -9.46
N GLY A 135 -5.32 -14.04 -10.15
CA GLY A 135 -5.27 -12.86 -11.01
C GLY A 135 -4.83 -13.11 -12.45
N GLY A 136 -4.40 -14.32 -12.79
CA GLY A 136 -3.84 -14.67 -14.10
C GLY A 136 -2.35 -14.33 -14.23
N ALA A 137 -1.79 -14.63 -15.40
CA ALA A 137 -0.34 -14.50 -15.68
C ALA A 137 0.23 -13.07 -15.52
N GLY A 138 -0.62 -12.05 -15.47
CA GLY A 138 -0.22 -10.67 -15.23
C GLY A 138 0.09 -10.35 -13.76
N PHE A 139 -0.30 -11.20 -12.81
CA PHE A 139 -0.10 -10.98 -11.37
C PHE A 139 1.21 -11.62 -10.92
N THR A 140 2.24 -10.78 -10.73
CA THR A 140 3.57 -11.21 -10.30
C THR A 140 3.93 -10.55 -8.96
N THR A 141 4.96 -11.07 -8.30
CA THR A 141 5.48 -10.51 -7.03
C THR A 141 6.01 -9.09 -7.18
N ASP A 142 6.39 -8.69 -8.40
CA ASP A 142 7.03 -7.40 -8.66
C ASP A 142 6.04 -6.28 -9.02
N ASN A 143 4.82 -6.65 -9.42
CA ASN A 143 3.80 -5.71 -9.89
C ASN A 143 2.45 -5.80 -9.17
N THR A 144 2.33 -6.71 -8.20
CA THR A 144 1.08 -6.90 -7.44
C THR A 144 1.25 -6.36 -6.03
N ILE A 145 0.37 -5.44 -5.66
CA ILE A 145 0.22 -4.98 -4.28
C ILE A 145 -0.37 -6.11 -3.45
N LEU A 146 0.27 -6.46 -2.34
CA LEU A 146 -0.13 -7.59 -1.52
C LEU A 146 -0.84 -7.06 -0.26
N LEU A 147 -2.03 -7.59 0.01
CA LEU A 147 -2.79 -7.33 1.23
C LEU A 147 -2.78 -8.60 2.07
N SER A 148 -2.59 -8.48 3.37
CA SER A 148 -2.57 -9.66 4.24
C SER A 148 -2.89 -9.31 5.68
N GLN A 149 -3.56 -10.22 6.36
CA GLN A 149 -3.60 -10.29 7.81
C GLN A 149 -2.33 -10.98 8.28
N ILE A 150 -1.36 -10.21 8.76
CA ILE A 150 -0.07 -10.71 9.23
C ILE A 150 -0.16 -11.23 10.67
N ASP A 151 0.70 -12.18 11.02
CA ASP A 151 0.92 -12.62 12.40
C ASP A 151 1.93 -11.70 13.11
N MET A 152 1.54 -11.19 14.28
CA MET A 152 2.32 -10.28 15.13
C MET A 152 3.08 -11.00 16.26
N GLY A 153 2.85 -12.31 16.45
CA GLY A 153 3.44 -13.13 17.52
C GLY A 153 3.03 -12.74 18.95
N SER A 154 2.27 -11.66 19.12
CA SER A 154 1.82 -11.09 20.40
C SER A 154 0.57 -10.26 20.18
N GLN A 155 -0.14 -9.83 21.24
CA GLN A 155 -1.39 -9.07 21.08
C GLN A 155 -1.17 -7.65 20.50
N PRO A 156 -2.01 -7.20 19.54
CA PRO A 156 -3.03 -7.98 18.83
C PRO A 156 -2.37 -9.04 17.96
N ARG A 157 -2.85 -10.30 18.02
CA ARG A 157 -2.17 -11.45 17.37
C ARG A 157 -2.02 -11.25 15.87
N THR A 158 -2.89 -10.46 15.28
CA THR A 158 -2.82 -10.14 13.86
C THR A 158 -3.05 -8.66 13.59
N LYS A 159 -2.51 -8.18 12.47
CA LYS A 159 -2.80 -6.86 11.92
C LYS A 159 -2.98 -6.94 10.40
N LEU A 160 -3.75 -6.02 9.84
CA LEU A 160 -3.77 -5.85 8.38
C LEU A 160 -2.53 -5.09 7.93
N GLN A 161 -1.88 -5.60 6.91
CA GLN A 161 -0.70 -4.97 6.32
C GLN A 161 -0.78 -5.06 4.79
N MET A 162 -0.33 -3.98 4.15
CA MET A 162 -0.16 -3.92 2.71
C MET A 162 1.33 -3.81 2.38
N LEU A 163 1.75 -4.55 1.36
CA LEU A 163 3.06 -4.41 0.72
C LEU A 163 2.88 -3.84 -0.67
N ILE A 164 3.53 -2.70 -0.92
CA ILE A 164 3.71 -2.15 -2.26
C ILE A 164 5.07 -2.65 -2.78
N PRO A 165 5.10 -3.45 -3.86
CA PRO A 165 6.35 -4.04 -4.35
C PRO A 165 7.30 -2.98 -4.89
N LYS A 166 8.60 -3.27 -4.83
CA LYS A 166 9.69 -2.38 -5.24
C LYS A 166 9.51 -1.83 -6.66
N GLY A 167 8.91 -2.63 -7.54
CA GLY A 167 8.66 -2.28 -8.94
C GLY A 167 7.69 -1.11 -9.16
N LEU A 168 6.91 -0.72 -8.14
CA LEU A 168 5.85 0.29 -8.23
C LEU A 168 6.20 1.62 -7.54
N VAL A 169 7.35 1.71 -6.88
CA VAL A 169 7.78 2.89 -6.10
C VAL A 169 9.08 3.50 -6.63
N GLY A 170 9.52 4.62 -6.05
CA GLY A 170 10.75 5.31 -6.46
C GLY A 170 10.67 5.90 -7.86
N GLY A 171 11.76 5.88 -8.63
CA GLY A 171 11.86 6.57 -9.93
C GLY A 171 10.86 6.12 -11.00
N LYS A 172 10.18 4.97 -10.83
CA LYS A 172 9.08 4.55 -11.70
C LYS A 172 7.75 5.18 -11.29
N ASN A 173 7.47 5.21 -9.98
CA ASN A 173 6.23 5.65 -9.33
C ASN A 173 4.97 5.55 -10.22
N THR A 174 4.71 4.36 -10.78
CA THR A 174 3.67 4.19 -11.81
C THR A 174 2.26 4.43 -11.28
N LEU A 175 2.10 4.42 -9.95
CA LEU A 175 0.85 4.68 -9.25
C LEU A 175 0.67 6.15 -8.87
N GLY A 176 1.65 7.02 -9.16
CA GLY A 176 1.61 8.43 -8.76
C GLY A 176 1.55 8.61 -7.24
N ILE A 177 2.21 7.74 -6.47
CA ILE A 177 2.17 7.79 -5.01
C ILE A 177 2.82 9.08 -4.53
N ARG A 178 2.08 9.81 -3.70
CA ARG A 178 2.57 10.92 -2.89
C ARG A 178 2.37 10.64 -1.42
N THR A 179 3.06 11.42 -0.60
CA THR A 179 3.07 11.29 0.85
C THR A 179 2.81 12.63 1.52
N GLU A 180 2.04 12.58 2.61
CA GLU A 180 1.96 13.66 3.60
C GLU A 180 2.45 13.11 4.92
N CYS A 181 3.62 13.55 5.37
CA CYS A 181 4.24 13.06 6.59
C CYS A 181 4.21 14.13 7.68
N VAL A 182 3.89 13.71 8.90
CA VAL A 182 3.95 14.56 10.09
C VAL A 182 4.84 13.90 11.13
N LYS A 183 5.71 14.72 11.74
CA LYS A 183 6.60 14.27 12.81
C LYS A 183 5.78 13.96 14.05
N PHE A 184 5.95 12.76 14.60
CA PHE A 184 5.32 12.35 15.83
C PHE A 184 5.96 13.07 17.03
N ASP A 185 5.09 13.57 17.91
CA ASP A 185 5.45 14.20 19.17
C ASP A 185 4.65 13.55 20.31
N ALA A 186 5.36 12.82 21.17
CA ALA A 186 4.77 12.14 22.32
C ALA A 186 4.19 13.10 23.36
N SER A 187 4.58 14.38 23.32
CA SER A 187 4.03 15.42 24.19
C SER A 187 2.72 16.02 23.69
N ALA A 188 2.33 15.73 22.45
CA ALA A 188 1.01 16.10 21.94
C ALA A 188 -0.10 15.31 22.69
N GLY A 189 -1.33 15.84 22.67
CA GLY A 189 -2.45 15.20 23.34
C GLY A 189 -2.77 13.80 22.81
N ASN A 190 -3.61 13.08 23.56
CA ASN A 190 -4.01 11.70 23.27
C ASN A 190 -2.81 10.75 23.06
N ASN A 191 -1.86 10.78 23.99
CA ASN A 191 -0.59 10.03 23.91
C ASN A 191 0.12 10.28 22.57
N GLY A 192 0.27 11.55 22.19
CA GLY A 192 0.90 11.95 20.94
C GLY A 192 0.05 11.80 19.68
N ALA A 193 -1.15 11.18 19.73
CA ALA A 193 -1.99 11.00 18.55
C ALA A 193 -2.42 12.32 17.89
N ASP A 194 -2.55 13.38 18.68
CA ASP A 194 -2.87 14.72 18.18
C ASP A 194 -1.79 15.26 17.23
N SER A 195 -0.55 14.78 17.32
CA SER A 195 0.54 15.21 16.44
C SER A 195 0.30 14.86 14.97
N PHE A 196 -0.49 13.82 14.67
CA PHE A 196 -0.78 13.39 13.29
C PHE A 196 -2.29 13.42 12.95
N ALA A 197 -3.10 14.10 13.76
CA ALA A 197 -4.54 14.21 13.53
C ALA A 197 -4.89 14.88 12.19
N SER A 198 -4.04 15.77 11.67
CA SER A 198 -4.26 16.48 10.40
C SER A 198 -4.27 15.55 9.18
N ILE A 199 -3.50 14.46 9.22
CA ILE A 199 -3.39 13.48 8.13
C ILE A 199 -4.25 12.23 8.37
N ASN A 200 -4.77 12.04 9.59
CA ASN A 200 -5.68 10.94 9.89
C ASN A 200 -7.06 11.21 9.28
N LYS A 201 -7.47 10.38 8.31
CA LYS A 201 -8.76 10.46 7.61
C LYS A 201 -9.66 9.26 7.95
N GLY A 202 -9.32 8.52 8.99
CA GLY A 202 -9.99 7.29 9.38
C GLY A 202 -9.30 6.03 8.85
N GLU A 203 -9.86 4.88 9.21
CA GLU A 203 -9.43 3.58 8.72
C GLU A 203 -9.83 3.39 7.26
N ILE A 204 -8.92 2.83 6.46
CA ILE A 204 -9.14 2.55 5.04
C ILE A 204 -9.68 1.13 4.90
N ASP A 205 -10.88 0.99 4.32
CA ASP A 205 -11.44 -0.32 3.99
C ASP A 205 -10.88 -0.87 2.68
N TRP A 206 -9.78 -1.63 2.78
CA TRP A 206 -9.16 -2.30 1.64
C TRP A 206 -10.04 -3.35 0.97
N SER A 207 -11.09 -3.84 1.62
CA SER A 207 -12.01 -4.81 1.04
C SER A 207 -12.96 -4.20 -0.01
N SER A 208 -13.19 -2.88 0.07
CA SER A 208 -14.05 -2.14 -0.84
C SER A 208 -13.39 -1.73 -2.17
N TRP A 209 -12.08 -1.97 -2.31
CA TRP A 209 -11.33 -1.53 -3.48
C TRP A 209 -11.61 -2.34 -4.74
N LEU A 210 -11.47 -1.66 -5.88
CA LEU A 210 -11.60 -2.29 -7.19
C LEU A 210 -10.37 -3.14 -7.54
N ASN A 211 -10.64 -4.22 -8.28
CA ASN A 211 -9.63 -5.11 -8.84
C ASN A 211 -8.71 -5.76 -7.78
N VAL A 212 -9.25 -6.04 -6.59
CA VAL A 212 -8.57 -6.86 -5.58
C VAL A 212 -8.97 -8.32 -5.80
N LYS A 213 -7.98 -9.21 -5.89
CA LYS A 213 -8.17 -10.66 -6.04
C LYS A 213 -7.91 -11.41 -4.74
N GLY A 214 -8.32 -12.68 -4.69
CA GLY A 214 -8.17 -13.52 -3.51
C GLY A 214 -9.25 -13.29 -2.45
N THR A 215 -9.18 -14.05 -1.36
CA THR A 215 -10.15 -14.00 -0.26
C THR A 215 -9.82 -12.84 0.68
N VAL A 216 -10.80 -11.96 0.92
CA VAL A 216 -10.67 -10.85 1.89
C VAL A 216 -10.30 -11.39 3.26
N GLN A 217 -9.38 -10.70 3.94
CA GLN A 217 -8.98 -10.99 5.32
C GLN A 217 -9.29 -9.79 6.21
N SER A 218 -9.47 -10.05 7.50
CA SER A 218 -9.77 -9.03 8.51
C SER A 218 -8.87 -9.24 9.71
N ALA A 219 -8.32 -8.16 10.27
CA ALA A 219 -7.63 -8.26 11.55
C ALA A 219 -8.59 -8.77 12.64
N GLU A 220 -8.04 -9.47 13.64
CA GLU A 220 -8.77 -9.71 14.88
C GLU A 220 -9.17 -8.35 15.51
N PRO A 221 -10.35 -8.26 16.15
CA PRO A 221 -10.72 -7.07 16.91
C PRO A 221 -9.66 -6.79 17.98
N GLU A 222 -9.21 -5.55 18.11
CA GLU A 222 -8.36 -5.14 19.22
C GLU A 222 -9.19 -5.24 20.52
N THR A 223 -8.79 -6.14 21.43
CA THR A 223 -9.44 -6.39 22.73
C THR A 223 -8.89 -5.51 23.83
#